data_AF-A0A1F9A317-F1
#
_entry.id   AF-A0A1F9A317-F1
#
_cell.length_a   1.000
_cell.length_b   1.000
_cell.length_c   1.000
_cell.angle_alpha   90.00
_cell.angle_beta   90.00
_cell.angle_gamma   90.00
#
_symmetry.space_group_name_H-M   'P 1'
#
loop_
_entity.id
_entity.type
_entity.pdbx_description
1 polymer ?
#
loop_
_entity_poly.entity_id
_entity_poly.type
_entity_poly.pdbx_seq_one_letter_code
_entity_poly.pdbx_strand_id
1 'polypeptide(L)'
;MGKKSLYLSPDQIKKKFLEAGLGLKETLALIEMTWEDTPRGSVLIPTDRLFNTLDRLTHSTVRGSRIKRFRAQGPNQPFQIFEVYTSEGEVLAYLNMLYLRKPLPCYYLVYVEVTPSFRGKGLGNRILEAFRDYVVEKDALGLLDNIIPPEDPTFDIYDKLGWIPLEKLIEFSEKPDRAHYMVFIPAGFKKNHFALKLPKLIFNLKKKRPVIEMQDNELMVQRTIQEFNQIYSALERVFKKEKESGRTTLLMRFMFTKFTTRLLGFQRRIQELLGYTGGESLEQITLSREVRSLLIQPYSFDPEETDVQLFGDRSLWLSLPESIKSKTTQAIEGLPLYQRPFLTQWMKEKNRTEPLKLTIADLLDLGFDPTRLREFLLQDQIYMFERLSSALLKDLEKRKGLLEKIEKKIQGVRIRQAQIKVNLPLLWIQDRGNGYVLRKKVNGIHWEEAVYQLKQNPSLRFLNQHLILDQKITRTIRDIIDWTKDHIRGPEQEVLPDLAYFIPWNLERNSPLFSIDPANVPYLEQIWIA
;
A
#
# COMPACT_ATOMS: atom_id res chain seq x y z
N MET A 1 -22.88 -25.93 30.96
CA MET A 1 -21.44 -25.60 30.95
C MET A 1 -21.14 -24.76 29.73
N GLY A 2 -21.03 -23.43 29.89
CA GLY A 2 -20.81 -22.51 28.78
C GLY A 2 -19.43 -22.73 28.15
N LYS A 3 -19.38 -22.94 26.83
CA LYS A 3 -18.13 -22.85 26.06
C LYS A 3 -17.57 -21.45 26.30
N LYS A 4 -16.50 -21.32 27.09
CA LYS A 4 -15.73 -20.07 27.14
C LYS A 4 -15.27 -19.80 25.72
N SER A 5 -15.80 -18.73 25.13
CA SER A 5 -15.33 -18.20 23.86
C SER A 5 -13.80 -18.05 23.95
N LEU A 6 -13.07 -18.69 23.03
CA LEU A 6 -11.62 -18.57 22.89
C LEU A 6 -11.19 -17.19 22.35
N TYR A 7 -12.14 -16.27 22.21
CA TYR A 7 -11.99 -14.98 21.55
C TYR A 7 -12.05 -13.84 22.56
N LEU A 8 -11.20 -12.83 22.36
CA LEU A 8 -11.21 -11.61 23.18
C LEU A 8 -12.31 -10.69 22.67
N SER A 9 -13.22 -10.26 23.56
CA SER A 9 -14.21 -9.23 23.23
C SER A 9 -13.52 -7.88 22.99
N PRO A 10 -14.16 -6.95 22.26
CA PRO A 10 -13.67 -5.58 22.13
C PRO A 10 -13.26 -4.93 23.47
N ASP A 11 -14.04 -5.13 24.53
CA ASP A 11 -13.72 -4.63 25.87
C ASP A 11 -12.44 -5.24 26.47
N GLN A 12 -12.15 -6.50 26.17
CA GLN A 12 -10.93 -7.15 26.62
C GLN A 12 -9.70 -6.64 25.86
N ILE A 13 -9.85 -6.32 24.57
CA ILE A 13 -8.79 -5.66 23.76
C ILE A 13 -8.51 -4.26 24.32
N LYS A 14 -9.57 -3.48 24.56
CA LYS A 14 -9.47 -2.14 25.18
C LYS A 14 -8.76 -2.21 26.53
N LYS A 15 -9.15 -3.15 27.39
CA LYS A 15 -8.52 -3.35 28.70
C LYS A 15 -7.03 -3.67 28.56
N LYS A 16 -6.64 -4.52 27.61
CA LYS A 16 -5.22 -4.80 27.33
C LYS A 16 -4.43 -3.57 26.93
N PHE A 17 -5.00 -2.71 26.09
CA PHE A 17 -4.33 -1.48 25.65
C PHE A 17 -4.13 -0.50 26.81
N LEU A 18 -5.15 -0.37 27.68
CA LEU A 18 -5.05 0.44 28.90
C LEU A 18 -4.03 -0.12 29.90
N GLU A 19 -4.03 -1.44 30.13
CA GLU A 19 -3.04 -2.11 31.01
C GLU A 19 -1.60 -1.97 30.49
N ALA A 20 -1.42 -1.88 29.17
CA ALA A 20 -0.12 -1.67 28.53
C ALA A 20 0.38 -0.22 28.63
N GLY A 21 -0.43 0.70 29.13
CA GLY A 21 -0.08 2.11 29.28
C GLY A 21 0.22 2.78 27.93
N LEU A 22 -0.54 2.44 26.89
CA LEU A 22 -0.33 2.99 25.56
C LEU A 22 -0.77 4.45 25.49
N GLY A 23 0.03 5.28 24.83
CA GLY A 23 -0.34 6.64 24.46
C GLY A 23 -1.45 6.68 23.40
N LEU A 24 -1.99 7.88 23.14
CA LEU A 24 -3.01 8.10 22.11
C LEU A 24 -2.52 7.69 20.72
N LYS A 25 -1.32 8.18 20.33
CA LYS A 25 -0.71 7.89 19.04
C LYS A 25 -0.47 6.39 18.85
N GLU A 26 0.07 5.72 19.86
CA GLU A 26 0.35 4.28 19.84
C GLU A 26 -0.93 3.45 19.73
N THR A 27 -1.95 3.83 20.48
CA THR A 27 -3.28 3.20 20.42
C THR A 27 -3.88 3.31 19.02
N LEU A 28 -3.87 4.50 18.44
CA LEU A 28 -4.38 4.74 17.08
C LEU A 28 -3.56 3.99 16.04
N ALA A 29 -2.23 4.00 16.15
CA ALA A 29 -1.35 3.27 15.23
C ALA A 29 -1.60 1.76 15.27
N LEU A 30 -1.81 1.16 16.45
CA LEU A 30 -2.16 -0.25 16.57
C LEU A 30 -3.55 -0.57 16.03
N ILE A 31 -4.52 0.32 16.24
CA ILE A 31 -5.87 0.16 15.69
C ILE A 31 -5.81 0.20 14.16
N GLU A 32 -5.16 1.22 13.60
CA GLU A 32 -4.98 1.32 12.16
C GLU A 32 -4.24 0.10 11.63
N MET A 33 -3.15 -0.33 12.28
CA MET A 33 -2.42 -1.56 11.91
C MET A 33 -3.31 -2.81 11.84
N THR A 34 -4.21 -2.94 12.81
CA THR A 34 -4.99 -4.15 12.99
C THR A 34 -6.26 -4.15 12.13
N TRP A 35 -6.85 -2.97 11.87
CA TRP A 35 -8.19 -2.82 11.28
C TRP A 35 -8.30 -1.85 10.09
N GLU A 36 -7.21 -1.34 9.51
CA GLU A 36 -7.22 -0.47 8.30
C GLU A 36 -8.09 -1.02 7.15
N ASP A 37 -8.18 -2.34 7.05
CA ASP A 37 -8.97 -3.08 6.06
C ASP A 37 -10.49 -3.03 6.29
N THR A 38 -10.93 -2.43 7.39
CA THR A 38 -12.33 -2.37 7.84
C THR A 38 -12.86 -0.96 7.59
N PRO A 39 -13.95 -0.79 6.82
CA PRO A 39 -14.51 0.52 6.56
C PRO A 39 -14.88 1.25 7.86
N ARG A 40 -14.56 2.56 7.96
CA ARG A 40 -15.08 3.43 9.02
C ARG A 40 -16.61 3.36 9.01
N GLY A 41 -17.21 2.97 10.14
CA GLY A 41 -18.66 2.78 10.28
C GLY A 41 -19.19 1.39 9.90
N SER A 42 -18.34 0.40 9.56
CA SER A 42 -18.79 -0.99 9.47
C SER A 42 -18.99 -1.59 10.87
N VAL A 43 -20.05 -2.38 11.02
CA VAL A 43 -20.52 -2.97 12.29
C VAL A 43 -19.48 -3.90 12.94
N LEU A 44 -18.48 -4.34 12.19
CA LEU A 44 -17.65 -5.49 12.54
C LEU A 44 -16.74 -5.26 13.75
N ILE A 45 -16.12 -4.08 13.91
CA ILE A 45 -15.66 -3.57 15.23
C ILE A 45 -15.64 -2.05 15.14
N PRO A 46 -16.62 -1.33 15.72
CA PRO A 46 -16.57 0.12 15.72
C PRO A 46 -15.40 0.54 16.61
N THR A 47 -14.41 1.22 16.03
CA THR A 47 -13.43 2.02 16.80
C THR A 47 -14.12 2.87 17.85
N ASP A 48 -15.33 3.29 17.52
CA ASP A 48 -16.28 4.06 18.31
C ASP A 48 -16.71 3.24 19.54
N ARG A 49 -17.09 1.96 19.39
CA ARG A 49 -17.43 1.06 20.51
C ARG A 49 -16.22 0.73 21.39
N LEU A 50 -15.05 0.47 20.77
CA LEU A 50 -13.83 0.21 21.51
C LEU A 50 -13.39 1.45 22.32
N PHE A 51 -13.57 2.64 21.75
CA PHE A 51 -12.97 3.86 22.27
C PHE A 51 -13.77 5.14 21.99
N ASN A 52 -15.00 5.24 22.50
CA ASN A 52 -15.82 6.47 22.45
C ASN A 52 -15.07 7.74 22.94
N THR A 53 -14.04 7.59 23.77
CA THR A 53 -13.18 8.68 24.25
C THR A 53 -12.07 9.07 23.28
N LEU A 54 -11.66 8.20 22.35
CA LEU A 54 -10.56 8.49 21.41
C LEU A 54 -10.92 9.67 20.51
N ASP A 55 -12.14 9.77 20.01
CA ASP A 55 -12.53 10.92 19.19
C ASP A 55 -12.41 12.23 19.96
N ARG A 56 -12.94 12.29 21.18
CA ARG A 56 -12.82 13.49 22.04
C ARG A 56 -11.35 13.81 22.33
N LEU A 57 -10.54 12.80 22.64
CA LEU A 57 -9.10 12.95 22.90
C LEU A 57 -8.38 13.46 21.65
N THR A 58 -8.61 12.87 20.48
CA THR A 58 -8.06 13.31 19.19
C THR A 58 -8.41 14.77 18.91
N HIS A 59 -9.67 15.18 19.08
CA HIS A 59 -10.07 16.58 18.89
C HIS A 59 -9.37 17.50 19.90
N SER A 60 -9.23 17.10 21.17
CA SER A 60 -8.50 17.90 22.16
C SER A 60 -7.00 18.01 21.86
N THR A 61 -6.38 16.91 21.41
CA THR A 61 -4.96 16.85 21.03
C THR A 61 -4.68 17.72 19.81
N VAL A 62 -5.56 17.66 18.80
CA VAL A 62 -5.49 18.55 17.63
C VAL A 62 -5.66 20.01 18.03
N ARG A 63 -6.62 20.33 18.91
CA ARG A 63 -6.85 21.71 19.37
C ARG A 63 -5.69 22.26 20.19
N GLY A 64 -5.05 21.42 21.01
CA GLY A 64 -3.90 21.78 21.84
C GLY A 64 -2.56 21.79 21.10
N SER A 65 -2.52 21.38 19.83
CA SER A 65 -1.26 21.22 19.10
C SER A 65 -0.61 22.55 18.72
N ARG A 66 0.73 22.57 18.71
CA ARG A 66 1.57 23.75 18.42
C ARG A 66 2.47 23.51 17.22
N ILE A 67 2.72 24.55 16.44
CA ILE A 67 3.64 24.49 15.30
C ILE A 67 5.00 25.01 15.73
N LYS A 68 6.06 24.25 15.47
CA LYS A 68 7.44 24.73 15.60
C LYS A 68 8.16 24.63 14.25
N ARG A 69 9.15 25.51 14.09
CA ARG A 69 10.00 25.59 12.90
C ARG A 69 11.43 25.20 13.24
N PHE A 70 12.02 24.38 12.38
CA PHE A 70 13.41 23.97 12.43
C PHE A 70 14.13 24.44 11.18
N ARG A 71 15.36 24.93 11.37
CA ARG A 71 16.24 25.30 10.26
C ARG A 71 16.98 24.05 9.77
N ALA A 72 17.36 24.05 8.49
CA ALA A 72 18.26 23.03 7.95
C ALA A 72 19.58 23.02 8.74
N GLN A 73 20.06 21.83 9.11
CA GLN A 73 21.27 21.63 9.92
C GLN A 73 22.33 20.82 9.17
N GLY A 74 22.73 21.32 8.00
CA GLY A 74 23.81 20.73 7.19
C GLY A 74 23.33 19.57 6.30
N PRO A 75 24.25 18.71 5.83
CA PRO A 75 23.96 17.70 4.80
C PRO A 75 22.93 16.64 5.25
N ASN A 76 22.87 16.33 6.56
CA ASN A 76 21.96 15.31 7.12
C ASN A 76 20.55 15.85 7.39
N GLN A 77 20.32 17.15 7.24
CA GLN A 77 19.00 17.76 7.38
C GLN A 77 18.88 18.93 6.38
N PRO A 78 18.72 18.63 5.08
CA PRO A 78 18.81 19.61 4.01
C PRO A 78 17.59 20.53 3.95
N PHE A 79 16.48 20.13 4.55
CA PHE A 79 15.22 20.86 4.56
C PHE A 79 15.06 21.74 5.79
N GLN A 80 14.38 22.88 5.61
CA GLN A 80 13.72 23.55 6.72
C GLN A 80 12.39 22.84 6.97
N ILE A 81 12.04 22.64 8.24
CA ILE A 81 10.90 21.78 8.60
C ILE A 81 9.94 22.56 9.49
N PHE A 82 8.65 22.43 9.21
CA PHE A 82 7.59 22.76 10.15
C PHE A 82 7.04 21.46 10.72
N GLU A 83 6.85 21.40 12.03
CA GLU A 83 6.24 20.25 12.69
C GLU A 83 5.11 20.72 13.62
N VAL A 84 3.99 20.02 13.56
CA VAL A 84 2.85 20.19 14.46
C VAL A 84 3.00 19.17 15.59
N TYR A 85 3.11 19.64 16.82
CA TYR A 85 3.31 18.82 18.00
C TYR A 85 2.10 18.79 18.91
N THR A 86 1.90 17.67 19.60
CA THR A 86 1.06 17.61 20.80
C THR A 86 1.70 18.39 21.95
N SER A 87 0.93 18.61 23.04
CA SER A 87 1.46 19.14 24.29
C SER A 87 2.55 18.27 24.91
N GLU A 88 2.55 16.98 24.60
CA GLU A 88 3.50 15.97 25.08
C GLU A 88 4.74 15.84 24.16
N GLY A 89 4.78 16.61 23.07
CA GLY A 89 5.93 16.64 22.16
C GLY A 89 5.89 15.61 21.02
N GLU A 90 4.77 14.93 20.80
CA GLU A 90 4.61 14.01 19.67
C GLU A 90 4.30 14.77 18.37
N VAL A 91 4.94 14.41 17.26
CA VAL A 91 4.67 14.99 15.94
C VAL A 91 3.40 14.39 15.34
N LEU A 92 2.47 15.25 14.90
CA LEU A 92 1.19 14.90 14.25
C LEU A 92 1.16 15.20 12.75
N ALA A 93 1.95 16.18 12.32
CA ALA A 93 2.07 16.59 10.93
C ALA A 93 3.40 17.31 10.73
N TYR A 94 3.93 17.27 9.52
CA TYR A 94 5.14 17.98 9.17
C TYR A 94 5.13 18.45 7.72
N LEU A 95 6.04 19.38 7.44
CA LEU A 95 6.24 19.98 6.13
C LEU A 95 7.72 20.20 5.90
N ASN A 96 8.22 19.74 4.76
CA ASN A 96 9.59 19.94 4.31
C ASN A 96 9.64 21.06 3.26
N MET A 97 10.59 21.99 3.39
CA MET A 97 10.78 23.06 2.41
C MET A 97 12.26 23.38 2.15
N LEU A 98 12.52 23.94 0.97
CA LEU A 98 13.83 24.42 0.54
C LEU A 98 13.80 25.89 0.19
N TYR A 99 14.88 26.61 0.49
CA TYR A 99 15.05 27.97 0.04
C TYR A 99 15.89 28.04 -1.25
N LEU A 100 15.31 28.62 -2.29
CA LEU A 100 15.93 28.89 -3.59
C LEU A 100 16.19 30.40 -3.69
N ARG A 101 17.46 30.81 -3.72
CA ARG A 101 17.84 32.23 -3.74
C ARG A 101 17.75 32.89 -5.12
N LYS A 102 17.97 32.13 -6.20
CA LYS A 102 18.05 32.64 -7.59
C LYS A 102 17.07 31.87 -8.48
N PRO A 103 16.45 32.53 -9.47
CA PRO A 103 16.55 33.96 -9.85
C PRO A 103 15.68 34.91 -9.01
N LEU A 104 14.81 34.37 -8.17
CA LEU A 104 13.98 35.08 -7.19
C LEU A 104 14.10 34.36 -5.85
N PRO A 105 14.00 35.07 -4.71
CA PRO A 105 13.88 34.43 -3.40
C PRO A 105 12.58 33.63 -3.36
N CYS A 106 12.69 32.33 -3.14
CA CYS A 106 11.56 31.41 -3.20
C CYS A 106 11.73 30.30 -2.16
N TYR A 107 10.65 29.97 -1.46
CA TYR A 107 10.56 28.74 -0.67
C TYR A 107 9.77 27.71 -1.47
N TYR A 108 10.42 26.60 -1.78
CA TYR A 108 9.81 25.45 -2.42
C TYR A 108 9.29 24.48 -1.36
N LEU A 109 7.99 24.23 -1.38
CA LEU A 109 7.32 23.19 -0.61
C LEU A 109 7.64 21.84 -1.24
N VAL A 110 8.40 21.02 -0.52
CA VAL A 110 8.83 19.71 -1.01
C VAL A 110 7.74 18.68 -0.73
N TYR A 111 7.29 18.61 0.52
CA TYR A 111 6.37 17.57 0.96
C TYR A 111 5.59 18.02 2.21
N VAL A 112 4.37 17.52 2.34
CA VAL A 112 3.50 17.71 3.51
C VAL A 112 2.89 16.38 3.89
N GLU A 113 2.96 16.03 5.16
CA GLU A 113 2.33 14.83 5.66
C GLU A 113 1.61 15.09 6.98
N VAL A 114 0.42 14.49 7.09
CA VAL A 114 -0.33 14.36 8.34
C VAL A 114 -0.37 12.88 8.67
N THR A 115 -0.03 12.54 9.90
CA THR A 115 -0.11 11.16 10.41
C THR A 115 -1.50 10.60 10.10
N PRO A 116 -1.62 9.37 9.53
CA PRO A 116 -2.88 8.81 9.05
C PRO A 116 -4.07 8.98 10.00
N SER A 117 -3.85 8.72 11.29
CA SER A 117 -4.89 8.79 12.33
C SER A 117 -5.43 10.20 12.60
N PHE A 118 -4.74 11.24 12.14
CA PHE A 118 -5.11 12.65 12.30
C PHE A 118 -5.53 13.33 10.99
N ARG A 119 -5.57 12.58 9.87
CA ARG A 119 -6.06 13.09 8.58
C ARG A 119 -7.53 13.51 8.67
N GLY A 120 -7.90 14.54 7.91
CA GLY A 120 -9.26 15.12 7.94
C GLY A 120 -9.59 15.96 9.18
N LYS A 121 -8.64 16.20 10.08
CA LYS A 121 -8.83 17.01 11.31
C LYS A 121 -8.30 18.45 11.18
N GLY A 122 -8.05 18.92 9.96
CA GLY A 122 -7.60 20.29 9.68
C GLY A 122 -6.11 20.59 9.93
N LEU A 123 -5.31 19.60 10.33
CA LEU A 123 -3.87 19.77 10.54
C LEU A 123 -3.10 20.16 9.27
N GLY A 124 -3.48 19.59 8.13
CA GLY A 124 -2.89 19.92 6.82
C GLY A 124 -3.09 21.39 6.46
N ASN A 125 -4.31 21.93 6.63
CA ASN A 125 -4.58 23.35 6.42
C ASN A 125 -3.74 24.22 7.35
N ARG A 126 -3.69 23.88 8.64
CA ARG A 126 -2.96 24.67 9.65
C ARG A 126 -1.46 24.76 9.35
N ILE A 127 -0.83 23.67 8.92
CA ILE A 127 0.61 23.69 8.61
C ILE A 127 0.90 24.43 7.29
N LEU A 128 0.00 24.33 6.30
CA LEU A 128 0.10 25.07 5.04
C LEU A 128 -0.13 26.58 5.22
N GLU A 129 -1.09 26.97 6.06
CA GLU A 129 -1.32 28.36 6.46
C GLU A 129 -0.07 28.94 7.15
N ALA A 130 0.51 28.21 8.11
CA ALA A 130 1.74 28.63 8.76
C ALA A 130 2.89 28.81 7.74
N PHE A 131 3.01 27.90 6.77
CA PHE A 131 4.02 28.03 5.71
C PHE A 131 3.76 29.26 4.82
N ARG A 132 2.51 29.48 4.40
CA ARG A 132 2.13 30.67 3.63
C ARG A 132 2.48 31.96 4.39
N ASP A 133 2.11 32.05 5.66
CA ASP A 133 2.35 33.24 6.48
C ASP A 133 3.86 33.47 6.68
N TYR A 134 4.65 32.41 6.79
CA TYR A 134 6.11 32.49 6.80
C TYR A 134 6.69 33.02 5.48
N VAL A 135 6.16 32.58 4.34
CA VAL A 135 6.56 33.08 3.01
C VAL A 135 6.26 34.58 2.88
N VAL A 136 5.12 35.04 3.42
CA VAL A 136 4.78 36.48 3.53
C VAL A 136 5.78 37.21 4.42
N GLU A 137 6.07 36.69 5.62
CA GLU A 137 7.04 37.27 6.57
C GLU A 137 8.43 37.47 5.94
N LYS A 138 8.82 36.55 5.03
CA LYS A 138 10.12 36.58 4.35
C LYS A 138 10.15 37.38 3.05
N ASP A 139 9.03 37.97 2.65
CA ASP A 139 8.87 38.65 1.36
C ASP A 139 9.49 37.81 0.22
N ALA A 140 9.09 36.53 0.16
CA ALA A 140 9.59 35.55 -0.80
C ALA A 140 8.42 34.92 -1.56
N LEU A 141 8.70 34.28 -2.69
CA LEU A 141 7.71 33.46 -3.38
C LEU A 141 7.52 32.13 -2.66
N GLY A 142 6.30 31.60 -2.69
CA GLY A 142 6.03 30.19 -2.41
C GLY A 142 5.92 29.44 -3.73
N LEU A 143 6.51 28.25 -3.81
CA LEU A 143 6.38 27.36 -4.96
C LEU A 143 6.08 25.94 -4.48
N LEU A 144 5.21 25.23 -5.18
CA LEU A 144 4.94 23.80 -4.94
C LEU A 144 4.64 23.09 -6.25
N ASP A 145 4.75 21.77 -6.26
CA ASP A 145 4.24 20.89 -7.32
C ASP A 145 2.99 20.17 -6.79
N ASN A 146 1.83 20.41 -7.39
CA ASN A 146 0.60 19.77 -6.94
C ASN A 146 0.54 18.33 -7.46
N ILE A 147 1.03 17.40 -6.65
CA ILE A 147 1.02 15.96 -6.93
C ILE A 147 -0.28 15.28 -6.53
N ILE A 148 -1.25 16.03 -5.98
CA ILE A 148 -2.53 15.48 -5.56
C ILE A 148 -3.35 15.18 -6.83
N PRO A 149 -3.93 13.97 -6.97
CA PRO A 149 -4.80 13.66 -8.10
C PRO A 149 -6.08 14.52 -8.09
N PRO A 150 -6.61 14.95 -9.26
CA PRO A 150 -7.83 15.76 -9.35
C PRO A 150 -9.07 15.17 -8.65
N GLU A 151 -9.13 13.85 -8.56
CA GLU A 151 -10.19 13.08 -7.90
C GLU A 151 -10.08 13.07 -6.36
N ASP A 152 -8.93 13.45 -5.78
CA ASP A 152 -8.77 13.48 -4.33
C ASP A 152 -9.53 14.68 -3.73
N PRO A 153 -10.31 14.51 -2.65
CA PRO A 153 -11.04 15.60 -1.99
C PRO A 153 -10.17 16.77 -1.52
N THR A 154 -8.86 16.56 -1.40
CA THR A 154 -7.87 17.56 -1.00
C THR A 154 -7.18 18.25 -2.18
N PHE A 155 -7.52 17.91 -3.43
CA PHE A 155 -6.91 18.49 -4.63
C PHE A 155 -6.89 20.03 -4.62
N ASP A 156 -8.01 20.64 -4.24
CA ASP A 156 -8.19 22.10 -4.23
C ASP A 156 -7.63 22.78 -2.96
N ILE A 157 -6.93 22.06 -2.08
CA ILE A 157 -6.42 22.62 -0.81
C ILE A 157 -5.54 23.85 -1.05
N TYR A 158 -4.69 23.80 -2.07
CA TYR A 158 -3.78 24.89 -2.41
C TYR A 158 -4.53 26.08 -3.01
N ASP A 159 -5.48 25.85 -3.93
CA ASP A 159 -6.28 26.91 -4.53
C ASP A 159 -7.08 27.68 -3.45
N LYS A 160 -7.70 26.95 -2.50
CA LYS A 160 -8.42 27.53 -1.34
C LYS A 160 -7.52 28.36 -0.43
N LEU A 161 -6.21 28.09 -0.42
CA LEU A 161 -5.21 28.84 0.36
C LEU A 161 -4.56 29.99 -0.43
N GLY A 162 -5.03 30.26 -1.66
CA GLY A 162 -4.60 31.37 -2.50
C GLY A 162 -3.38 31.08 -3.38
N TRP A 163 -3.07 29.80 -3.61
CA TRP A 163 -2.02 29.40 -4.53
C TRP A 163 -2.52 29.48 -5.98
N ILE A 164 -1.69 29.98 -6.88
CA ILE A 164 -2.07 30.23 -8.27
C ILE A 164 -1.33 29.23 -9.18
N PRO A 165 -2.04 28.48 -10.04
CA PRO A 165 -1.40 27.65 -11.07
C PRO A 165 -0.46 28.48 -11.93
N LEU A 166 0.74 27.96 -12.18
CA LEU A 166 1.79 28.69 -12.89
C LEU A 166 1.37 29.04 -14.34
N GLU A 167 0.52 28.21 -14.95
CA GLU A 167 -0.03 28.40 -16.29
C GLU A 167 -0.89 29.66 -16.40
N LYS A 168 -1.48 30.13 -15.30
CA LYS A 168 -2.22 31.40 -15.26
C LYS A 168 -1.31 32.63 -15.26
N LEU A 169 -0.01 32.45 -14.98
CA LEU A 169 0.96 33.53 -14.83
C LEU A 169 1.92 33.63 -16.02
N ILE A 170 2.09 32.56 -16.80
CA ILE A 170 3.06 32.45 -17.88
C ILE A 170 2.51 31.53 -18.97
N GLU A 171 2.56 31.98 -20.23
CA GLU A 171 2.37 31.10 -21.38
C GLU A 171 3.61 30.22 -21.54
N PHE A 172 3.48 28.93 -21.23
CA PHE A 172 4.53 27.95 -21.50
C PHE A 172 4.48 27.50 -22.97
N SER A 173 5.58 27.63 -23.70
CA SER A 173 5.71 27.14 -25.08
C SER A 173 5.78 25.60 -25.16
N GLU A 174 6.14 24.95 -24.06
CA GLU A 174 6.13 23.50 -23.90
C GLU A 174 5.21 23.15 -22.73
N LYS A 175 4.13 22.39 -22.98
CA LYS A 175 3.31 21.85 -21.88
C LYS A 175 4.26 21.11 -20.93
N PRO A 176 4.41 21.54 -19.67
CA PRO A 176 5.30 20.86 -18.75
C PRO A 176 4.82 19.42 -18.60
N ASP A 177 5.73 18.49 -18.84
CA ASP A 177 5.53 17.07 -18.60
C ASP A 177 5.08 16.86 -17.14
N ARG A 178 3.81 16.46 -16.96
CA ARG A 178 3.15 15.98 -15.72
C ARG A 178 3.22 16.82 -14.42
N ALA A 179 3.95 17.93 -14.34
CA ALA A 179 4.10 18.72 -13.11
C ALA A 179 3.10 19.89 -13.07
N HIS A 180 2.31 19.98 -11.99
CA HIS A 180 1.28 21.00 -11.76
C HIS A 180 1.80 22.06 -10.79
N TYR A 181 2.75 22.86 -11.26
CA TYR A 181 3.37 23.87 -10.40
C TYR A 181 2.38 24.96 -10.00
N MET A 182 2.34 25.29 -8.71
CA MET A 182 1.57 26.40 -8.17
C MET A 182 2.47 27.38 -7.42
N VAL A 183 2.12 28.66 -7.49
CA VAL A 183 2.90 29.76 -6.90
C VAL A 183 2.02 30.55 -5.95
N PHE A 184 2.56 30.84 -4.76
CA PHE A 184 2.01 31.84 -3.87
C PHE A 184 2.84 33.13 -3.96
N ILE A 185 2.17 34.26 -4.18
CA ILE A 185 2.81 35.57 -4.36
C ILE A 185 2.33 36.49 -3.23
N PRO A 186 3.19 36.88 -2.28
CA PRO A 186 2.83 37.87 -1.27
C PRO A 186 2.39 39.19 -1.90
N ALA A 187 1.41 39.87 -1.30
CA ALA A 187 0.85 41.11 -1.84
C ALA A 187 1.91 42.22 -2.07
N GLY A 188 2.92 42.29 -1.19
CA GLY A 188 4.03 43.24 -1.28
C GLY A 188 5.16 42.85 -2.24
N PHE A 189 5.12 41.65 -2.82
CA PHE A 189 6.24 41.12 -3.59
C PHE A 189 6.33 41.78 -4.97
N LYS A 190 7.52 42.27 -5.34
CA LYS A 190 7.75 42.96 -6.62
C LYS A 190 7.62 41.99 -7.81
N LYS A 191 6.57 42.17 -8.63
CA LYS A 191 6.24 41.31 -9.78
C LYS A 191 7.12 41.49 -11.03
N ASN A 192 8.18 42.29 -10.94
CA ASN A 192 8.99 42.66 -12.10
C ASN A 192 9.71 41.45 -12.69
N HIS A 193 9.56 41.26 -14.01
CA HIS A 193 10.21 40.20 -14.81
C HIS A 193 9.77 38.76 -14.46
N PHE A 194 8.57 38.56 -13.93
CA PHE A 194 8.04 37.22 -13.62
C PHE A 194 8.06 36.28 -14.83
N ALA A 195 7.60 36.75 -15.98
CA ALA A 195 7.61 36.00 -17.24
C ALA A 195 9.00 35.47 -17.62
N LEU A 196 10.09 36.15 -17.24
CA LEU A 196 11.46 35.72 -17.54
C LEU A 196 12.11 34.93 -16.40
N LYS A 197 11.78 35.24 -15.15
CA LYS A 197 12.46 34.69 -13.97
C LYS A 197 11.81 33.41 -13.45
N LEU A 198 10.49 33.30 -13.50
CA LEU A 198 9.80 32.09 -13.05
C LEU A 198 10.16 30.85 -13.90
N PRO A 199 10.23 30.89 -15.25
CA PRO A 199 10.63 29.72 -16.02
C PRO A 199 12.06 29.26 -15.68
N LYS A 200 12.97 30.21 -15.45
CA LYS A 200 14.34 29.92 -14.99
C LYS A 200 14.38 29.31 -13.59
N LEU A 201 13.49 29.73 -12.68
CA LEU A 201 13.35 29.14 -11.35
C LEU A 201 12.89 27.68 -11.46
N ILE A 202 11.85 27.41 -12.26
CA ILE A 202 11.35 26.05 -12.51
C ILE A 202 12.42 25.18 -13.16
N PHE A 203 13.15 25.69 -14.15
CA PHE A 203 14.25 24.97 -14.79
C PHE A 203 15.33 24.56 -13.77
N ASN A 204 15.73 25.50 -12.90
CA ASN A 204 16.69 25.20 -11.83
C ASN A 204 16.17 24.18 -10.83
N LEU A 205 14.87 24.23 -10.50
CA LEU A 205 14.24 23.25 -9.63
C LEU A 205 14.21 21.87 -10.28
N LYS A 206 13.78 21.76 -11.55
CA LYS A 206 13.77 20.50 -12.31
C LYS A 206 15.14 19.83 -12.33
N LYS A 207 16.22 20.60 -12.49
CA LYS A 207 17.59 20.08 -12.43
C LYS A 207 17.97 19.51 -11.06
N LYS A 208 17.44 20.08 -9.97
CA LYS A 208 17.71 19.64 -8.60
C LYS A 208 16.73 18.57 -8.10
N ARG A 209 15.59 18.39 -8.78
CA ARG A 209 14.49 17.53 -8.38
C ARG A 209 14.92 16.11 -8.01
N PRO A 210 15.77 15.40 -8.79
CA PRO A 210 16.21 14.06 -8.40
C PRO A 210 16.91 14.03 -7.03
N VAL A 211 17.78 15.00 -6.75
CA VAL A 211 18.49 15.07 -5.45
C VAL A 211 17.52 15.39 -4.31
N ILE A 212 16.55 16.26 -4.56
CA ILE A 212 15.51 16.62 -3.58
C ILE A 212 14.66 15.39 -3.25
N GLU A 213 14.21 14.66 -4.27
CA GLU A 213 13.41 13.44 -4.12
C GLU A 213 14.19 12.34 -3.38
N MET A 214 15.48 12.14 -3.68
CA MET A 214 16.33 11.19 -2.95
C MET A 214 16.42 11.53 -1.46
N GLN A 215 16.63 12.81 -1.12
CA GLN A 215 16.74 13.26 0.28
C GLN A 215 15.40 13.17 1.04
N ASP A 216 14.30 13.49 0.37
CA ASP A 216 12.95 13.39 0.96
C ASP A 216 12.55 11.92 1.18
N ASN A 217 12.85 11.04 0.22
CA ASN A 217 12.66 9.60 0.33
C ASN A 217 13.42 9.03 1.54
N GLU A 218 14.70 9.42 1.73
CA GLU A 218 15.51 8.98 2.87
C GLU A 218 14.87 9.35 4.21
N LEU A 219 14.45 10.61 4.38
CA LEU A 219 13.79 11.06 5.61
C LEU A 219 12.44 10.37 5.85
N MET A 220 11.65 10.16 4.80
CA MET A 220 10.39 9.42 4.87
C MET A 220 10.62 7.97 5.32
N VAL A 221 11.64 7.31 4.77
CA VAL A 221 12.01 5.93 5.15
C VAL A 221 12.43 5.87 6.61
N GLN A 222 13.33 6.75 7.07
CA GLN A 222 13.79 6.79 8.47
C GLN A 222 12.61 6.97 9.44
N ARG A 223 11.69 7.89 9.14
CA ARG A 223 10.50 8.13 9.96
C ARG A 223 9.58 6.91 9.99
N THR A 224 9.35 6.29 8.84
CA THR A 224 8.52 5.09 8.75
C THR A 224 9.14 3.92 9.55
N ILE A 225 10.47 3.76 9.53
CA ILE A 225 11.18 2.78 10.37
C ILE A 225 10.97 3.07 11.87
N GLN A 226 11.05 4.34 12.28
CA GLN A 226 10.78 4.73 13.66
C GLN A 226 9.34 4.42 14.07
N GLU A 227 8.36 4.63 13.19
CA GLU A 227 6.96 4.27 13.42
C GLU A 227 6.78 2.75 13.59
N PHE A 228 7.41 1.94 12.73
CA PHE A 228 7.40 0.48 12.91
C PHE A 228 8.01 0.06 14.24
N ASN A 229 9.12 0.67 14.66
CA ASN A 229 9.72 0.39 15.97
C ASN A 229 8.78 0.75 17.13
N GLN A 230 8.11 1.90 17.06
CA GLN A 230 7.11 2.31 18.06
C GLN A 230 5.94 1.32 18.13
N ILE A 231 5.41 0.90 16.98
CA ILE A 231 4.32 -0.09 16.90
C ILE A 231 4.79 -1.44 17.47
N TYR A 232 5.99 -1.89 17.11
CA TYR A 232 6.55 -3.14 17.64
C TYR A 232 6.70 -3.10 19.16
N SER A 233 7.28 -2.03 19.71
CA SER A 233 7.39 -1.85 21.17
C SER A 233 6.03 -1.77 21.86
N ALA A 234 5.02 -1.17 21.22
CA ALA A 234 3.65 -1.17 21.73
C ALA A 234 3.05 -2.60 21.75
N LEU A 235 3.23 -3.38 20.69
CA LEU A 235 2.82 -4.80 20.66
C LEU A 235 3.50 -5.62 21.77
N GLU A 236 4.80 -5.41 21.99
CA GLU A 236 5.53 -6.10 23.05
C GLU A 236 4.97 -5.78 24.44
N ARG A 237 4.56 -4.53 24.70
CA ARG A 237 3.88 -4.15 25.95
C ARG A 237 2.50 -4.79 26.08
N VAL A 238 1.69 -4.75 25.01
CA VAL A 238 0.34 -5.34 24.98
C VAL A 238 0.34 -6.84 25.27
N PHE A 239 1.37 -7.56 24.82
CA PHE A 239 1.50 -9.00 24.98
C PHE A 239 2.59 -9.42 25.98
N LYS A 240 3.03 -8.52 26.86
CA LYS A 240 4.07 -8.79 27.85
C LYS A 240 3.74 -10.02 28.71
N LYS A 241 2.52 -10.08 29.27
CA LYS A 241 2.06 -11.21 30.10
C LYS A 241 2.01 -12.54 29.33
N GLU A 242 1.57 -12.51 28.07
CA GLU A 242 1.58 -13.68 27.18
C GLU A 242 3.00 -14.19 26.93
N LYS A 243 3.94 -13.28 26.59
CA LYS A 243 5.35 -13.61 26.36
C LYS A 243 6.00 -14.19 27.62
N GLU A 244 5.82 -13.56 28.78
CA GLU A 244 6.38 -14.01 30.06
C GLU A 244 5.84 -15.38 30.49
N SER A 245 4.57 -15.68 30.18
CA SER A 245 3.96 -16.97 30.51
C SER A 245 4.16 -18.05 29.43
N GLY A 246 4.84 -17.73 28.32
CA GLY A 246 4.98 -18.62 27.16
C GLY A 246 3.66 -18.95 26.46
N ARG A 247 2.57 -18.23 26.76
CA ARG A 247 1.25 -18.47 26.19
C ARG A 247 1.11 -17.72 24.88
N THR A 248 0.61 -18.42 23.85
CA THR A 248 0.29 -17.80 22.56
C THR A 248 -1.22 -17.68 22.40
N THR A 249 -1.73 -16.48 22.09
CA THR A 249 -3.15 -16.23 21.80
C THR A 249 -3.38 -15.95 20.32
N LEU A 250 -4.62 -16.13 19.83
CA LEU A 250 -4.98 -15.82 18.44
C LEU A 250 -4.80 -14.34 18.11
N LEU A 251 -5.18 -13.45 19.03
CA LEU A 251 -4.99 -12.00 18.89
C LEU A 251 -3.50 -11.64 18.75
N MET A 252 -2.64 -12.24 19.59
CA MET A 252 -1.19 -12.03 19.50
C MET A 252 -0.65 -12.45 18.13
N ARG A 253 -1.00 -13.67 17.68
CA ARG A 253 -0.60 -14.17 16.35
C ARG A 253 -1.10 -13.25 15.23
N PHE A 254 -2.35 -12.81 15.30
CA PHE A 254 -2.98 -11.96 14.29
C PHE A 254 -2.29 -10.60 14.20
N MET A 255 -2.12 -9.90 15.33
CA MET A 255 -1.50 -8.57 15.34
C MET A 255 -0.03 -8.61 14.89
N PHE A 256 0.75 -9.61 15.31
CA PHE A 256 2.13 -9.77 14.81
C PHE A 256 2.15 -10.18 13.33
N THR A 257 1.19 -10.97 12.84
CA THR A 257 1.07 -11.28 11.40
C THR A 257 0.77 -10.02 10.59
N LYS A 258 -0.17 -9.17 11.05
CA LYS A 258 -0.47 -7.88 10.41
C LYS A 258 0.74 -6.94 10.42
N PHE A 259 1.45 -6.84 11.54
CA PHE A 259 2.70 -6.09 11.63
C PHE A 259 3.71 -6.55 10.58
N THR A 260 4.00 -7.85 10.53
CA THR A 260 4.99 -8.41 9.60
C THR A 260 4.59 -8.25 8.14
N THR A 261 3.32 -8.48 7.80
CA THR A 261 2.84 -8.30 6.42
C THR A 261 2.90 -6.85 5.95
N ARG A 262 2.66 -5.88 6.84
CA ARG A 262 2.88 -4.46 6.56
C ARG A 262 4.34 -4.10 6.40
N LEU A 263 5.21 -4.63 7.27
CA LEU A 263 6.65 -4.44 7.18
C LEU A 263 7.19 -4.92 5.82
N LEU A 264 6.76 -6.11 5.38
CA LEU A 264 7.09 -6.66 4.06
C LEU A 264 6.53 -5.80 2.92
N GLY A 265 5.33 -5.24 3.07
CA GLY A 265 4.76 -4.30 2.10
C GLY A 265 5.57 -3.02 1.98
N PHE A 266 6.04 -2.47 3.11
CA PHE A 266 6.92 -1.32 3.13
C PHE A 266 8.28 -1.64 2.48
N GLN A 267 8.86 -2.81 2.79
CA GLN A 267 10.11 -3.28 2.17
C GLN A 267 10.06 -3.29 0.64
N ARG A 268 8.95 -3.78 0.06
CA ARG A 268 8.78 -3.78 -1.39
C ARG A 268 8.71 -2.36 -1.96
N ARG A 269 7.96 -1.46 -1.31
CA ARG A 269 7.80 -0.07 -1.78
C ARG A 269 9.11 0.72 -1.75
N ILE A 270 9.94 0.54 -0.72
CA ILE A 270 11.20 1.32 -0.63
C ILE A 270 12.26 0.87 -1.64
N GLN A 271 12.19 -0.36 -2.15
CA GLN A 271 13.09 -0.85 -3.20
C GLN A 271 12.89 -0.12 -4.54
N GLU A 272 11.75 0.52 -4.74
CA GLU A 272 11.42 1.27 -5.96
C GLU A 272 11.77 2.76 -5.86
N LEU A 273 12.19 3.24 -4.68
CA LEU A 273 12.48 4.65 -4.46
C LEU A 273 13.80 5.07 -5.10
N LEU A 274 13.76 6.23 -5.78
CA LEU A 274 14.94 6.82 -6.39
C LEU A 274 16.01 7.12 -5.34
N GLY A 275 17.23 6.62 -5.57
CA GLY A 275 18.40 6.86 -4.75
C GLY A 275 18.49 6.05 -3.46
N TYR A 276 17.50 5.20 -3.18
CA TYR A 276 17.56 4.33 -2.02
C TYR A 276 18.29 3.03 -2.38
N THR A 277 19.52 2.88 -1.90
CA THR A 277 20.36 1.68 -2.14
C THR A 277 20.27 0.63 -1.02
N GLY A 278 19.39 0.84 -0.04
CA GLY A 278 19.21 -0.08 1.09
C GLY A 278 20.21 0.07 2.23
N GLY A 279 21.09 1.09 2.20
CA GLY A 279 22.12 1.33 3.23
C GLY A 279 21.58 1.69 4.62
N GLU A 280 20.37 2.27 4.70
CA GLU A 280 19.63 2.47 5.96
C GLU A 280 18.64 1.30 6.16
N SER A 281 19.21 0.11 6.28
CA SER A 281 18.48 -1.16 6.10
C SER A 281 17.31 -1.35 7.09
N LEU A 282 16.29 -2.10 6.64
CA LEU A 282 15.23 -2.65 7.49
C LEU A 282 15.74 -3.65 8.53
N GLU A 283 17.02 -4.01 8.50
CA GLU A 283 17.69 -4.79 9.54
C GLU A 283 17.62 -4.08 10.90
N GLN A 284 17.35 -2.76 10.90
CA GLN A 284 17.05 -1.98 12.10
C GLN A 284 15.79 -2.47 12.85
N ILE A 285 14.86 -3.15 12.19
CA ILE A 285 13.66 -3.73 12.82
C ILE A 285 13.91 -5.22 13.04
N THR A 286 14.46 -5.55 14.20
CA THR A 286 14.73 -6.93 14.60
C THR A 286 13.61 -7.46 15.51
N LEU A 287 12.86 -8.46 15.02
CA LEU A 287 11.85 -9.15 15.82
C LEU A 287 12.50 -10.16 16.78
N SER A 288 12.00 -10.22 18.02
CA SER A 288 12.48 -11.18 19.01
C SER A 288 12.27 -12.62 18.56
N ARG A 289 13.09 -13.55 19.06
CA ARG A 289 13.00 -14.98 18.69
C ARG A 289 11.62 -15.57 18.98
N GLU A 290 10.99 -15.14 20.07
CA GLU A 290 9.65 -15.56 20.50
C GLU A 290 8.59 -15.08 19.52
N VAL A 291 8.71 -13.86 18.98
CA VAL A 291 7.78 -13.34 17.97
C VAL A 291 7.98 -14.07 16.64
N ARG A 292 9.24 -14.32 16.26
CA ARG A 292 9.59 -15.04 15.03
C ARG A 292 9.06 -16.48 15.03
N SER A 293 8.95 -17.13 16.18
CA SER A 293 8.43 -18.51 16.29
C SER A 293 6.91 -18.60 16.33
N LEU A 294 6.18 -17.48 16.41
CA LEU A 294 4.73 -17.49 16.39
C LEU A 294 4.21 -18.04 15.07
N LEU A 295 3.23 -18.95 15.15
CA LEU A 295 2.45 -19.35 13.98
C LEU A 295 1.67 -18.16 13.45
N ILE A 296 1.64 -18.00 12.13
CA ILE A 296 0.90 -16.90 11.50
C ILE A 296 -0.61 -17.06 11.69
N GLN A 297 -1.32 -15.94 11.69
CA GLN A 297 -2.77 -15.86 11.70
C GLN A 297 -3.18 -14.75 10.74
N PRO A 298 -3.33 -15.04 9.44
CA PRO A 298 -3.43 -14.02 8.41
C PRO A 298 -4.86 -13.51 8.17
N TYR A 299 -5.86 -14.19 8.74
CA TYR A 299 -7.27 -13.84 8.69
C TYR A 299 -7.77 -13.44 10.08
N SER A 300 -8.75 -12.54 10.09
CA SER A 300 -9.43 -12.05 11.29
C SER A 300 -10.14 -13.18 12.02
N PHE A 301 -10.15 -13.07 13.34
CA PHE A 301 -10.87 -13.97 14.23
C PHE A 301 -12.04 -13.18 14.85
N ASP A 302 -13.01 -12.74 14.04
CA ASP A 302 -14.17 -12.05 14.61
C ASP A 302 -14.92 -12.98 15.60
N PRO A 303 -15.08 -12.58 16.87
CA PRO A 303 -15.84 -13.35 17.85
C PRO A 303 -17.34 -13.40 17.57
N GLU A 304 -17.90 -12.45 16.80
CA GLU A 304 -19.34 -12.39 16.56
C GLU A 304 -19.74 -13.28 15.37
N GLU A 305 -20.76 -14.11 15.59
CA GLU A 305 -21.41 -14.86 14.50
C GLU A 305 -22.18 -13.86 13.63
N THR A 306 -21.55 -13.45 12.54
CA THR A 306 -22.21 -12.71 11.46
C THR A 306 -22.60 -13.69 10.37
N ASP A 307 -23.79 -13.49 9.80
CA ASP A 307 -24.22 -14.27 8.64
C ASP A 307 -23.25 -14.06 7.47
N VAL A 308 -22.94 -15.14 6.77
CA VAL A 308 -22.10 -15.11 5.58
C VAL A 308 -22.77 -14.27 4.51
N GLN A 309 -22.09 -13.23 4.03
CA GLN A 309 -22.58 -12.41 2.93
C GLN A 309 -22.04 -12.95 1.60
N LEU A 310 -22.94 -13.10 0.63
CA LEU A 310 -22.66 -13.73 -0.65
C LEU A 310 -23.07 -12.82 -1.78
N PHE A 311 -22.18 -12.69 -2.76
CA PHE A 311 -22.51 -12.01 -3.99
C PHE A 311 -21.68 -12.55 -5.17
N GLY A 312 -22.07 -12.20 -6.40
CA GLY A 312 -21.68 -12.92 -7.60
C GLY A 312 -22.59 -14.13 -7.87
N ASP A 313 -22.04 -15.19 -8.45
CA ASP A 313 -22.80 -16.36 -8.90
C ASP A 313 -23.21 -17.28 -7.73
N ARG A 314 -24.50 -17.21 -7.36
CA ARG A 314 -25.09 -18.02 -6.29
C ARG A 314 -25.16 -19.51 -6.61
N SER A 315 -25.16 -19.89 -7.89
CA SER A 315 -25.18 -21.30 -8.27
C SER A 315 -23.87 -22.01 -7.86
N LEU A 316 -22.74 -21.30 -7.99
CA LEU A 316 -21.45 -21.77 -7.51
C LEU A 316 -21.48 -21.97 -5.99
N TRP A 317 -22.05 -21.03 -5.22
CA TRP A 317 -22.21 -21.22 -3.78
C TRP A 317 -22.95 -22.51 -3.43
N LEU A 318 -24.07 -22.79 -4.11
CA LEU A 318 -24.86 -24.01 -3.87
C LEU A 318 -24.06 -25.28 -4.15
N SER A 319 -23.16 -25.24 -5.15
CA SER A 319 -22.28 -26.35 -5.51
C SER A 319 -21.09 -26.56 -4.56
N LEU A 320 -20.77 -25.57 -3.71
CA LEU A 320 -19.66 -25.71 -2.76
C LEU A 320 -19.94 -26.79 -1.71
N PRO A 321 -18.89 -27.47 -1.19
CA PRO A 321 -19.03 -28.40 -0.08
C PRO A 321 -19.63 -27.76 1.17
N GLU A 322 -20.43 -28.53 1.93
CA GLU A 322 -21.01 -28.08 3.20
C GLU A 322 -19.97 -27.66 4.24
N SER A 323 -18.75 -28.19 4.17
CA SER A 323 -17.64 -27.75 5.01
C SER A 323 -17.30 -26.27 4.79
N ILE A 324 -17.34 -25.79 3.54
CA ILE A 324 -17.12 -24.38 3.20
C ILE A 324 -18.36 -23.55 3.59
N LYS A 325 -19.57 -24.06 3.43
CA LYS A 325 -20.77 -23.28 3.79
C LYS A 325 -20.94 -23.08 5.30
N SER A 326 -20.65 -24.11 6.09
CA SER A 326 -20.82 -24.08 7.55
C SER A 326 -19.67 -23.41 8.30
N LYS A 327 -18.44 -23.50 7.78
CA LYS A 327 -17.22 -22.96 8.41
C LYS A 327 -16.33 -22.27 7.38
N THR A 328 -16.88 -21.29 6.66
CA THR A 328 -16.26 -20.66 5.48
C THR A 328 -14.80 -20.26 5.67
N THR A 329 -14.49 -19.36 6.60
CA THR A 329 -13.12 -18.90 6.86
C THR A 329 -12.18 -20.08 7.17
N GLN A 330 -12.57 -20.97 8.08
CA GLN A 330 -11.73 -22.08 8.53
C GLN A 330 -11.49 -23.11 7.42
N ALA A 331 -12.52 -23.40 6.62
CA ALA A 331 -12.43 -24.34 5.52
C ALA A 331 -11.56 -23.80 4.39
N ILE A 332 -11.77 -22.54 3.96
CA ILE A 332 -10.98 -21.91 2.89
C ILE A 332 -9.52 -21.77 3.32
N GLU A 333 -9.24 -21.35 4.55
CA GLU A 333 -7.86 -21.21 5.06
C GLU A 333 -7.16 -22.55 5.31
N GLY A 334 -7.92 -23.64 5.36
CA GLY A 334 -7.43 -25.01 5.42
C GLY A 334 -7.08 -25.61 4.06
N LEU A 335 -7.43 -24.94 2.95
CA LEU A 335 -7.13 -25.42 1.60
C LEU A 335 -5.62 -25.35 1.27
N PRO A 336 -5.15 -26.17 0.31
CA PRO A 336 -3.78 -26.10 -0.21
C PRO A 336 -3.40 -24.69 -0.66
N LEU A 337 -2.12 -24.35 -0.51
CA LEU A 337 -1.61 -23.06 -0.98
C LEU A 337 -1.52 -23.07 -2.51
N TYR A 338 -1.73 -21.90 -3.10
CA TYR A 338 -1.43 -21.71 -4.52
C TYR A 338 0.05 -21.97 -4.78
N GLN A 339 0.34 -22.88 -5.71
CA GLN A 339 1.69 -23.40 -5.97
C GLN A 339 2.54 -22.39 -6.74
N ARG A 340 2.90 -21.27 -6.09
CA ARG A 340 3.82 -20.27 -6.62
C ARG A 340 5.23 -20.86 -6.69
N PRO A 341 5.99 -20.66 -7.77
CA PRO A 341 7.34 -21.20 -7.89
C PRO A 341 8.25 -20.80 -6.73
N PHE A 342 8.14 -19.56 -6.24
CA PHE A 342 8.92 -19.10 -5.10
C PHE A 342 8.62 -19.90 -3.82
N LEU A 343 7.33 -20.16 -3.55
CA LEU A 343 6.91 -20.96 -2.40
C LEU A 343 7.36 -22.42 -2.54
N THR A 344 7.17 -23.02 -3.72
CA THR A 344 7.56 -24.41 -3.99
C THR A 344 9.06 -24.61 -3.86
N GLN A 345 9.87 -23.69 -4.40
CA GLN A 345 11.32 -23.71 -4.23
C GLN A 345 11.72 -23.59 -2.75
N TRP A 346 11.16 -22.62 -2.04
CA TRP A 346 11.43 -22.41 -0.61
C TRP A 346 11.06 -23.64 0.23
N MET A 347 9.90 -24.25 -0.02
CA MET A 347 9.47 -25.48 0.67
C MET A 347 10.48 -26.61 0.46
N LYS A 348 10.97 -26.79 -0.77
CA LYS A 348 11.98 -27.81 -1.11
C LYS A 348 13.30 -27.54 -0.38
N GLU A 349 13.79 -26.30 -0.40
CA GLU A 349 15.03 -25.90 0.28
C GLU A 349 14.95 -26.09 1.81
N LYS A 350 13.77 -25.88 2.40
CA LYS A 350 13.52 -26.05 3.84
C LYS A 350 13.03 -27.44 4.22
N ASN A 351 12.93 -28.39 3.29
CA ASN A 351 12.35 -29.72 3.48
C ASN A 351 10.96 -29.68 4.16
N ARG A 352 10.08 -28.79 3.70
CA ARG A 352 8.71 -28.62 4.19
C ARG A 352 7.72 -29.26 3.22
N THR A 353 6.66 -29.84 3.76
CA THR A 353 5.51 -30.37 3.01
C THR A 353 4.21 -29.82 3.58
N GLU A 354 3.15 -29.82 2.77
CA GLU A 354 1.82 -29.40 3.24
C GLU A 354 1.19 -30.41 4.22
N PRO A 355 0.31 -29.95 5.15
CA PRO A 355 -0.10 -28.57 5.37
C PRO A 355 0.97 -27.74 6.11
N LEU A 356 1.29 -26.55 5.60
CA LEU A 356 2.33 -25.70 6.18
C LEU A 356 1.83 -25.03 7.47
N LYS A 357 2.53 -25.27 8.57
CA LYS A 357 2.43 -24.46 9.80
C LYS A 357 3.45 -23.32 9.73
N LEU A 358 3.13 -22.30 8.93
CA LEU A 358 4.00 -21.14 8.73
C LEU A 358 4.10 -20.30 10.00
N THR A 359 5.30 -19.78 10.24
CA THR A 359 5.65 -18.87 11.32
C THR A 359 5.94 -17.47 10.79
N ILE A 360 6.03 -16.49 11.70
CA ILE A 360 6.46 -15.12 11.35
C ILE A 360 7.86 -15.14 10.71
N ALA A 361 8.77 -15.99 11.18
CA ALA A 361 10.08 -16.17 10.57
C ALA A 361 9.98 -16.61 9.10
N ASP A 362 9.05 -17.53 8.79
CA ASP A 362 8.85 -18.02 7.42
C ASP A 362 8.33 -16.90 6.50
N LEU A 363 7.47 -16.00 6.99
CA LEU A 363 7.03 -14.83 6.20
C LEU A 363 8.19 -13.88 5.89
N LEU A 364 9.06 -13.64 6.87
CA LEU A 364 10.24 -12.78 6.69
C LEU A 364 11.23 -13.40 5.70
N ASP A 365 11.42 -14.72 5.74
CA ASP A 365 12.28 -15.47 4.82
C ASP A 365 11.70 -15.47 3.39
N LEU A 366 10.37 -15.60 3.26
CA LEU A 366 9.67 -15.56 1.97
C LEU A 366 9.59 -14.16 1.36
N GLY A 367 9.56 -13.10 2.18
CA GLY A 367 9.38 -11.72 1.72
C GLY A 367 7.93 -11.34 1.35
N PHE A 368 6.97 -12.26 1.47
CA PHE A 368 5.54 -12.03 1.23
C PHE A 368 4.65 -12.99 2.03
N ASP A 369 3.33 -12.76 2.00
CA ASP A 369 2.32 -13.67 2.57
C ASP A 369 1.87 -14.72 1.53
N PRO A 370 2.29 -15.99 1.63
CA PRO A 370 1.90 -17.04 0.68
C PRO A 370 0.46 -17.51 0.89
N THR A 371 -0.18 -17.17 2.00
CA THR A 371 -1.50 -17.72 2.37
C THR A 371 -2.68 -16.98 1.74
N ARG A 372 -2.42 -15.92 0.98
CA ARG A 372 -3.45 -15.10 0.34
C ARG A 372 -4.21 -15.84 -0.76
N LEU A 373 -3.57 -16.81 -1.42
CA LEU A 373 -4.17 -17.59 -2.50
C LEU A 373 -4.25 -19.07 -2.10
N ARG A 374 -5.42 -19.67 -2.27
CA ARG A 374 -5.71 -21.07 -1.94
C ARG A 374 -6.28 -21.80 -3.16
N GLU A 375 -5.84 -23.02 -3.40
CA GLU A 375 -6.37 -23.84 -4.50
C GLU A 375 -7.56 -24.67 -4.06
N PHE A 376 -8.56 -24.75 -4.94
CA PHE A 376 -9.80 -25.47 -4.67
C PHE A 376 -10.23 -26.28 -5.89
N LEU A 377 -10.39 -27.59 -5.73
CA LEU A 377 -10.89 -28.47 -6.80
C LEU A 377 -12.41 -28.62 -6.66
N LEU A 378 -13.13 -28.30 -7.72
CA LEU A 378 -14.58 -28.46 -7.81
C LEU A 378 -14.96 -29.00 -9.19
N GLN A 379 -15.62 -30.16 -9.23
CA GLN A 379 -16.14 -30.77 -10.47
C GLN A 379 -15.08 -30.81 -11.59
N ASP A 380 -13.91 -31.36 -11.27
CA ASP A 380 -12.73 -31.50 -12.16
C ASP A 380 -12.11 -30.19 -12.67
N GLN A 381 -12.55 -29.03 -12.16
CA GLN A 381 -11.95 -27.74 -12.43
C GLN A 381 -11.25 -27.19 -11.20
N ILE A 382 -10.06 -26.62 -11.42
CA ILE A 382 -9.30 -25.97 -10.36
C ILE A 382 -9.65 -24.50 -10.32
N TYR A 383 -10.10 -24.06 -9.16
CA TYR A 383 -10.36 -22.68 -8.81
C TYR A 383 -9.31 -22.20 -7.83
N MET A 384 -9.30 -20.88 -7.60
CA MET A 384 -8.53 -20.26 -6.54
C MET A 384 -9.41 -19.34 -5.71
N PHE A 385 -9.26 -19.42 -4.38
CA PHE A 385 -9.75 -18.41 -3.47
C PHE A 385 -8.63 -17.40 -3.20
N GLU A 386 -8.94 -16.12 -3.42
CA GLU A 386 -8.13 -14.99 -3.01
C GLU A 386 -8.71 -14.36 -1.75
N ARG A 387 -7.89 -14.25 -0.70
CA ARG A 387 -8.23 -13.45 0.47
C ARG A 387 -8.05 -11.97 0.16
N LEU A 388 -9.11 -11.19 0.35
CA LEU A 388 -9.15 -9.74 0.22
C LEU A 388 -9.56 -9.07 1.53
N SER A 389 -9.19 -7.80 1.68
CA SER A 389 -9.73 -6.97 2.75
C SER A 389 -11.20 -6.62 2.51
N SER A 390 -11.93 -6.35 3.59
CA SER A 390 -13.33 -5.94 3.51
C SER A 390 -13.52 -4.63 2.74
N ALA A 391 -12.54 -3.72 2.79
CA ALA A 391 -12.53 -2.51 1.95
C ALA A 391 -12.44 -2.84 0.46
N LEU A 392 -11.49 -3.69 0.04
CA LEU A 392 -11.32 -4.08 -1.36
C LEU A 392 -12.51 -4.86 -1.92
N LEU A 393 -13.24 -5.60 -1.07
CA LEU A 393 -14.47 -6.27 -1.47
C LEU A 393 -15.54 -5.28 -1.95
N LYS A 394 -15.60 -4.06 -1.41
CA LYS A 394 -16.62 -3.06 -1.81
C LYS A 394 -16.42 -2.57 -3.23
N ASP A 395 -15.17 -2.45 -3.66
CA ASP A 395 -14.82 -2.02 -5.02
C ASP A 395 -14.78 -3.19 -6.01
N LEU A 396 -15.07 -4.42 -5.56
CA LEU A 396 -14.97 -5.61 -6.40
C LEU A 396 -16.01 -5.62 -7.52
N GLU A 397 -17.21 -5.05 -7.29
CA GLU A 397 -18.21 -4.87 -8.35
C GLU A 397 -17.73 -3.87 -9.42
N LYS A 398 -17.11 -2.75 -9.00
CA LYS A 398 -16.49 -1.80 -9.94
C LYS A 398 -15.39 -2.46 -10.76
N ARG A 399 -14.54 -3.27 -10.12
CA ARG A 399 -13.47 -4.04 -10.78
C ARG A 399 -14.02 -5.07 -11.74
N LYS A 400 -15.06 -5.81 -11.36
CA LYS A 400 -15.75 -6.74 -12.25
C LYS A 400 -16.29 -6.01 -13.49
N GLY A 401 -16.98 -4.88 -13.29
CA GLY A 401 -17.47 -4.04 -14.40
C GLY A 401 -16.34 -3.53 -15.31
N LEU A 402 -15.20 -3.13 -14.74
CA LEU A 402 -14.00 -2.77 -15.51
C LEU A 402 -13.49 -3.95 -16.35
N LEU A 403 -13.33 -5.12 -15.73
CA LEU A 403 -12.84 -6.33 -16.39
C LEU A 403 -13.78 -6.79 -17.52
N GLU A 404 -15.10 -6.74 -17.33
CA GLU A 404 -16.08 -7.04 -18.37
C GLU A 404 -16.01 -6.03 -19.53
N LYS A 405 -15.78 -4.74 -19.25
CA LYS A 405 -15.55 -3.73 -20.29
C LYS A 405 -14.25 -4.01 -21.05
N ILE A 406 -13.18 -4.38 -20.36
CA ILE A 406 -11.90 -4.78 -20.97
C ILE A 406 -12.12 -6.00 -21.86
N GLU A 407 -12.77 -7.04 -21.36
CA GLU A 407 -13.04 -8.29 -22.09
C GLU A 407 -13.76 -8.02 -23.41
N LYS A 408 -14.78 -7.16 -23.39
CA LYS A 408 -15.53 -6.78 -24.60
C LYS A 408 -14.69 -6.00 -25.61
N LYS A 409 -13.86 -5.06 -25.14
CA LYS A 409 -13.07 -4.18 -26.03
C LYS A 409 -11.79 -4.82 -26.57
N ILE A 410 -11.23 -5.77 -25.84
CA ILE A 410 -9.95 -6.39 -26.18
C ILE A 410 -10.10 -7.59 -27.14
N GLN A 411 -11.34 -7.97 -27.49
CA GLN A 411 -11.59 -9.07 -28.43
C GLN A 411 -10.85 -8.84 -29.77
N GLY A 412 -10.02 -9.82 -30.16
CA GLY A 412 -9.22 -9.76 -31.39
C GLY A 412 -7.98 -8.85 -31.31
N VAL A 413 -7.81 -8.08 -30.23
CA VAL A 413 -6.64 -7.22 -30.04
C VAL A 413 -5.47 -8.05 -29.52
N ARG A 414 -4.29 -7.84 -30.13
CA ARG A 414 -3.02 -8.37 -29.62
C ARG A 414 -2.08 -7.21 -29.30
N ILE A 415 -1.49 -7.24 -28.11
CA ILE A 415 -0.51 -6.24 -27.68
C ILE A 415 0.84 -6.94 -27.60
N ARG A 416 1.80 -6.51 -28.44
CA ARG A 416 3.09 -7.21 -28.62
C ARG A 416 2.93 -8.71 -28.86
N GLN A 417 1.99 -9.07 -29.74
CA GLN A 417 1.60 -10.45 -30.08
C GLN A 417 0.86 -11.23 -28.98
N ALA A 418 0.78 -10.71 -27.75
CA ALA A 418 0.05 -11.33 -26.65
C ALA A 418 -1.46 -11.12 -26.78
N GLN A 419 -2.21 -12.22 -26.70
CA GLN A 419 -3.65 -12.19 -26.49
C GLN A 419 -3.95 -11.86 -25.03
N ILE A 420 -4.84 -10.90 -24.80
CA ILE A 420 -5.25 -10.57 -23.45
C ILE A 420 -6.48 -11.39 -23.09
N LYS A 421 -6.43 -12.05 -21.93
CA LYS A 421 -7.54 -12.81 -21.36
C LYS A 421 -7.95 -12.17 -20.04
N VAL A 422 -9.24 -12.21 -19.74
CA VAL A 422 -9.80 -11.65 -18.50
C VAL A 422 -10.20 -12.81 -17.59
N ASN A 423 -9.79 -12.76 -16.32
CA ASN A 423 -10.20 -13.71 -15.31
C ASN A 423 -11.15 -13.03 -14.32
N LEU A 424 -12.45 -13.14 -14.56
CA LEU A 424 -13.47 -12.48 -13.75
C LEU A 424 -13.58 -13.07 -12.33
N PRO A 425 -13.87 -12.26 -11.30
CA PRO A 425 -14.34 -12.77 -10.03
C PRO A 425 -15.70 -13.45 -10.21
N LEU A 426 -15.83 -14.69 -9.73
CA LEU A 426 -17.03 -15.51 -9.94
C LEU A 426 -18.00 -15.46 -8.76
N LEU A 427 -17.47 -15.64 -7.56
CA LEU A 427 -18.20 -15.64 -6.30
C LEU A 427 -17.34 -14.92 -5.28
N TRP A 428 -17.94 -14.06 -4.47
CA TRP A 428 -17.26 -13.44 -3.35
C TRP A 428 -18.06 -13.65 -2.06
N ILE A 429 -17.32 -13.97 -1.01
CA ILE A 429 -17.84 -14.42 0.26
C ILE A 429 -17.22 -13.55 1.34
N GLN A 430 -18.06 -12.99 2.21
CA GLN A 430 -17.62 -12.29 3.40
C GLN A 430 -18.08 -13.05 4.63
N ASP A 431 -17.14 -13.44 5.47
CA ASP A 431 -17.37 -14.20 6.71
C ASP A 431 -16.48 -13.61 7.81
N ARG A 432 -17.07 -13.12 8.91
CA ARG A 432 -16.33 -12.65 10.10
C ARG A 432 -15.24 -11.61 9.80
N GLY A 433 -15.58 -10.65 8.93
CA GLY A 433 -14.67 -9.59 8.47
C GLY A 433 -13.59 -10.04 7.48
N ASN A 434 -13.54 -11.32 7.11
CA ASN A 434 -12.66 -11.84 6.07
C ASN A 434 -13.39 -11.84 4.72
N GLY A 435 -12.69 -11.40 3.68
CA GLY A 435 -13.18 -11.46 2.31
C GLY A 435 -12.49 -12.54 1.50
N TYR A 436 -13.26 -13.31 0.76
CA TYR A 436 -12.77 -14.38 -0.12
C TYR A 436 -13.38 -14.23 -1.51
N VAL A 437 -12.56 -14.28 -2.55
CA VAL A 437 -12.99 -14.21 -3.95
C VAL A 437 -12.59 -15.48 -4.67
N LEU A 438 -13.58 -16.19 -5.21
CA LEU A 438 -13.39 -17.35 -6.05
C LEU A 438 -13.18 -16.92 -7.51
N ARG A 439 -12.10 -17.42 -8.11
CA ARG A 439 -11.75 -17.23 -9.52
C ARG A 439 -11.34 -18.56 -10.15
N LYS A 440 -11.31 -18.64 -11.48
CA LYS A 440 -10.66 -19.76 -12.15
C LYS A 440 -9.16 -19.71 -11.89
N LYS A 441 -8.52 -20.88 -11.70
CA LYS A 441 -7.07 -20.95 -11.60
C LYS A 441 -6.45 -20.44 -12.90
N VAL A 442 -5.52 -19.50 -12.78
CA VAL A 442 -4.67 -19.06 -13.89
C VAL A 442 -3.41 -19.91 -13.88
N ASN A 443 -2.98 -20.42 -15.04
CA ASN A 443 -1.71 -21.12 -15.19
C ASN A 443 -0.58 -20.10 -15.43
N GLY A 444 -0.32 -19.26 -14.43
CA GLY A 444 0.64 -18.18 -14.52
C GLY A 444 0.94 -17.56 -13.16
N ILE A 445 1.98 -16.74 -13.10
CA ILE A 445 2.41 -16.03 -11.89
C ILE A 445 2.27 -14.53 -12.08
N HIS A 446 2.19 -13.78 -10.98
CA HIS A 446 2.15 -12.32 -11.05
C HIS A 446 3.37 -11.78 -11.80
N TRP A 447 3.20 -10.76 -12.63
CA TRP A 447 4.25 -10.26 -13.52
C TRP A 447 5.51 -9.81 -12.76
N GLU A 448 5.36 -9.25 -11.56
CA GLU A 448 6.49 -8.87 -10.69
C GLU A 448 7.27 -10.11 -10.22
N GLU A 449 6.57 -11.20 -9.88
CA GLU A 449 7.22 -12.46 -9.52
C GLU A 449 7.95 -13.05 -10.74
N ALA A 450 7.35 -12.97 -11.93
CA ALA A 450 8.01 -13.42 -13.16
C ALA A 450 9.30 -12.66 -13.42
N VAL A 451 9.27 -11.32 -13.32
CA VAL A 451 10.45 -10.47 -13.47
C VAL A 451 11.49 -10.79 -12.40
N TYR A 452 11.07 -11.00 -11.15
CA TYR A 452 11.96 -11.37 -10.06
C TYR A 452 12.63 -12.73 -10.31
N GLN A 453 11.87 -13.76 -10.68
CA GLN A 453 12.38 -15.10 -10.99
C GLN A 453 13.42 -15.05 -12.12
N LEU A 454 13.13 -14.30 -13.19
CA LEU A 454 14.07 -14.11 -14.31
C LEU A 454 15.38 -13.42 -13.91
N LYS A 455 15.35 -12.52 -12.92
CA LYS A 455 16.54 -11.78 -12.47
C LYS A 455 17.35 -12.54 -11.43
N GLN A 456 16.68 -13.24 -10.53
CA GLN A 456 17.29 -13.78 -9.31
C GLN A 456 17.54 -15.29 -9.37
N ASN A 457 16.71 -16.07 -10.08
CA ASN A 457 16.92 -17.51 -10.18
C ASN A 457 18.12 -17.79 -11.11
N PRO A 458 19.19 -18.47 -10.66
CA PRO A 458 20.39 -18.69 -11.47
C PRO A 458 20.11 -19.36 -12.82
N SER A 459 19.19 -20.33 -12.85
CA SER A 459 18.84 -21.06 -14.07
C SER A 459 18.09 -20.19 -15.09
N LEU A 460 17.29 -19.23 -14.63
CA LEU A 460 16.52 -18.33 -15.48
C LEU A 460 17.29 -17.06 -15.85
N ARG A 461 18.25 -16.65 -15.02
CA ARG A 461 19.07 -15.46 -15.24
C ARG A 461 19.88 -15.55 -16.52
N PHE A 462 20.46 -16.72 -16.80
CA PHE A 462 21.16 -16.96 -18.06
C PHE A 462 20.24 -16.74 -19.27
N LEU A 463 19.03 -17.30 -19.22
CA LEU A 463 18.04 -17.16 -20.28
C LEU A 463 17.58 -15.69 -20.43
N ASN A 464 17.38 -14.99 -19.31
CA ASN A 464 17.01 -13.59 -19.31
C ASN A 464 18.09 -12.68 -19.89
N GLN A 465 19.37 -12.96 -19.67
CA GLN A 465 20.47 -12.18 -20.25
C GLN A 465 20.50 -12.23 -21.78
N HIS A 466 20.11 -13.37 -22.37
CA HIS A 466 20.14 -13.56 -23.82
C HIS A 466 18.85 -13.08 -24.50
N LEU A 467 17.70 -13.28 -23.86
CA LEU A 467 16.39 -13.03 -24.46
C LEU A 467 15.70 -11.77 -23.94
N ILE A 468 16.24 -11.15 -22.89
CA ILE A 468 15.76 -9.91 -22.25
C ILE A 468 14.27 -10.00 -21.89
N LEU A 469 13.86 -11.16 -21.35
CA LEU A 469 12.45 -11.49 -21.11
C LEU A 469 11.80 -10.56 -20.08
N ASP A 470 12.53 -10.15 -19.05
CA ASP A 470 12.05 -9.24 -18.02
C ASP A 470 11.63 -7.88 -18.60
N GLN A 471 12.42 -7.32 -19.51
CA GLN A 471 12.07 -6.09 -20.21
C GLN A 471 10.88 -6.29 -21.15
N LYS A 472 10.80 -7.46 -21.81
CA LYS A 472 9.65 -7.78 -22.67
C LYS A 472 8.34 -7.87 -21.88
N ILE A 473 8.36 -8.53 -20.71
CA ILE A 473 7.22 -8.57 -19.80
C ILE A 473 6.83 -7.15 -19.40
N THR A 474 7.79 -6.38 -18.87
CA THR A 474 7.55 -5.02 -18.36
C THR A 474 6.96 -4.09 -19.44
N ARG A 475 7.50 -4.13 -20.67
CA ARG A 475 6.99 -3.33 -21.80
C ARG A 475 5.60 -3.80 -22.23
N THR A 476 5.35 -5.10 -22.28
CA THR A 476 4.03 -5.61 -22.67
C THR A 476 2.96 -5.20 -21.66
N ILE A 477 3.24 -5.33 -20.35
CA ILE A 477 2.33 -4.88 -19.30
C ILE A 477 2.08 -3.38 -19.38
N ARG A 478 3.12 -2.57 -19.59
CA ARG A 478 2.96 -1.12 -19.77
C ARG A 478 2.06 -0.78 -20.95
N ASP A 479 2.29 -1.40 -22.11
CA ASP A 479 1.47 -1.16 -23.30
C ASP A 479 0.01 -1.62 -23.09
N ILE A 480 -0.24 -2.67 -22.29
CA ILE A 480 -1.59 -3.09 -21.90
C ILE A 480 -2.24 -2.04 -21.00
N ILE A 481 -1.53 -1.52 -20.00
CA ILE A 481 -2.02 -0.48 -19.10
C ILE A 481 -2.38 0.78 -19.89
N ASP A 482 -1.47 1.22 -20.77
CA ASP A 482 -1.67 2.42 -21.59
C ASP A 482 -2.84 2.23 -22.56
N TRP A 483 -2.90 1.08 -23.24
CA TRP A 483 -4.06 0.74 -24.10
C TRP A 483 -5.37 0.78 -23.31
N THR A 484 -5.40 0.22 -22.09
CA THR A 484 -6.61 0.18 -21.29
C THR A 484 -7.06 1.58 -20.85
N LYS A 485 -6.11 2.47 -20.50
CA LYS A 485 -6.40 3.87 -20.19
C LYS A 485 -7.00 4.63 -21.36
N ASP A 486 -6.48 4.39 -22.57
CA ASP A 486 -6.93 5.08 -23.78
C ASP A 486 -8.33 4.63 -24.22
N HIS A 487 -8.66 3.36 -23.99
CA HIS A 487 -9.86 2.74 -24.55
C HIS A 487 -11.00 2.57 -23.54
N ILE A 488 -10.74 2.50 -22.24
CA ILE A 488 -11.78 2.42 -21.21
C ILE A 488 -11.94 3.81 -20.61
N ARG A 489 -13.16 4.36 -20.57
CA ARG A 489 -13.48 5.64 -19.90
C ARG A 489 -14.60 5.42 -18.89
N GLY A 490 -14.63 6.24 -17.83
CA GLY A 490 -15.68 6.23 -16.81
C GLY A 490 -15.12 6.11 -15.39
N PRO A 491 -16.02 6.12 -14.38
CA PRO A 491 -15.64 6.07 -12.97
C PRO A 491 -14.89 4.78 -12.60
N GLU A 492 -15.02 3.70 -13.38
CA GLU A 492 -14.28 2.46 -13.12
C GLU A 492 -12.79 2.55 -13.46
N GLN A 493 -12.31 3.65 -14.08
CA GLN A 493 -10.87 3.89 -14.23
C GLN A 493 -10.14 4.02 -12.88
N GLU A 494 -10.85 4.43 -11.82
CA GLU A 494 -10.30 4.57 -10.46
C GLU A 494 -9.64 3.27 -9.97
N VAL A 495 -10.16 2.12 -10.38
CA VAL A 495 -9.67 0.80 -9.93
C VAL A 495 -8.70 0.14 -10.92
N LEU A 496 -8.33 0.82 -12.00
CA LEU A 496 -7.35 0.34 -12.97
C LEU A 496 -5.97 0.03 -12.35
N PRO A 497 -5.42 0.87 -11.44
CA PRO A 497 -4.14 0.58 -10.79
C PRO A 497 -4.14 -0.71 -9.95
N ASP A 498 -5.33 -1.19 -9.57
CA ASP A 498 -5.49 -2.38 -8.71
C ASP A 498 -5.59 -3.70 -9.48
N LEU A 499 -5.57 -3.66 -10.82
CA LEU A 499 -5.65 -4.87 -11.64
C LEU A 499 -4.35 -5.69 -11.55
N ALA A 500 -4.50 -7.00 -11.41
CA ALA A 500 -3.37 -7.92 -11.37
C ALA A 500 -3.10 -8.51 -12.77
N TYR A 501 -1.83 -8.59 -13.14
CA TYR A 501 -1.40 -9.16 -14.41
C TYR A 501 -0.62 -10.46 -14.18
N PHE A 502 -1.08 -11.54 -14.80
CA PHE A 502 -0.46 -12.86 -14.70
C PHE A 502 0.20 -13.26 -16.01
N ILE A 503 1.46 -13.66 -15.90
CA ILE A 503 2.30 -14.13 -17.00
C ILE A 503 2.24 -15.67 -17.03
N PRO A 504 1.97 -16.28 -18.20
CA PRO A 504 2.01 -17.73 -18.36
C PRO A 504 3.32 -18.34 -17.86
N TRP A 505 3.19 -19.35 -17.00
CA TRP A 505 4.33 -19.94 -16.32
C TRP A 505 4.08 -21.41 -16.06
N ASN A 506 5.10 -22.23 -16.30
CA ASN A 506 5.09 -23.63 -15.87
C ASN A 506 5.45 -23.66 -14.39
N LEU A 507 4.43 -23.80 -13.54
CA LEU A 507 4.58 -23.78 -12.08
C LEU A 507 5.42 -24.96 -11.57
N GLU A 508 5.31 -26.14 -12.21
CA GLU A 508 6.05 -27.35 -11.80
C GLU A 508 7.54 -27.27 -12.12
N ARG A 509 7.88 -26.78 -13.32
CA ARG A 509 9.27 -26.68 -13.80
C ARG A 509 9.94 -25.35 -13.45
N ASN A 510 9.18 -24.42 -12.86
CA ASN A 510 9.56 -23.02 -12.68
C ASN A 510 10.17 -22.43 -13.95
N SER A 511 9.42 -22.45 -15.05
CA SER A 511 9.89 -21.91 -16.32
C SER A 511 8.87 -20.99 -17.00
N PRO A 512 9.32 -19.89 -17.62
CA PRO A 512 8.44 -18.99 -18.34
C PRO A 512 7.89 -19.67 -19.61
N LEU A 513 6.61 -19.44 -19.93
CA LEU A 513 5.99 -19.94 -21.16
C LEU A 513 6.00 -18.84 -22.22
N PHE A 514 7.05 -18.82 -23.04
CA PHE A 514 7.18 -17.94 -24.20
C PHE A 514 7.16 -18.76 -25.48
N SER A 515 6.63 -18.15 -26.54
CA SER A 515 6.74 -18.65 -27.89
C SER A 515 7.80 -17.88 -28.65
N ILE A 516 8.35 -18.50 -29.69
CA ILE A 516 9.37 -17.92 -30.55
C ILE A 516 8.72 -17.67 -31.91
N ASP A 517 8.80 -16.43 -32.40
CA ASP A 517 8.28 -16.09 -33.73
C ASP A 517 9.24 -16.56 -34.85
N PRO A 518 8.83 -16.51 -36.13
CA PRO A 518 9.70 -16.92 -37.25
C PRO A 518 11.00 -16.11 -37.37
N ALA A 519 11.10 -14.94 -36.72
CA ALA A 519 12.30 -14.12 -36.66
C ALA A 519 13.18 -14.44 -35.43
N ASN A 520 12.89 -15.54 -34.72
CA ASN A 520 13.55 -15.97 -33.49
C ASN A 520 13.41 -14.99 -32.31
N VAL A 521 12.36 -14.17 -32.31
CA VAL A 521 12.09 -13.22 -31.23
C VAL A 521 11.09 -13.85 -30.24
N PRO A 522 11.43 -13.98 -28.95
CA PRO A 522 10.49 -14.53 -27.98
C PRO A 522 9.38 -13.54 -27.66
N TYR A 523 8.15 -14.02 -27.51
CA TYR A 523 6.97 -13.26 -27.15
C TYR A 523 6.04 -14.04 -26.21
N LEU A 524 5.14 -13.33 -25.54
CA LEU A 524 4.11 -13.93 -24.71
C LEU A 524 2.88 -14.21 -25.58
N GLU A 525 2.39 -15.44 -25.60
CA GLU A 525 1.18 -15.77 -26.36
C GLU A 525 -0.07 -15.19 -25.73
N GLN A 526 -0.12 -15.16 -24.39
CA GLN A 526 -1.27 -14.70 -23.65
C GLN A 526 -0.86 -14.02 -22.35
N ILE A 527 -1.67 -13.07 -21.89
CA ILE A 527 -1.56 -12.44 -20.57
C ILE A 527 -2.95 -12.43 -19.94
N TRP A 528 -3.04 -12.75 -18.66
CA TRP A 528 -4.31 -12.70 -17.93
C TRP A 528 -4.38 -11.43 -17.08
N ILE A 529 -5.52 -10.75 -17.15
CA ILE A 529 -5.87 -9.62 -16.29
C ILE A 529 -6.93 -10.10 -15.29
N ALA A 530 -6.75 -9.81 -14.00
CA ALA A 530 -7.67 -10.22 -12.94
C ALA A 530 -7.98 -9.10 -11.94
#